data_AF-A0A1B6AC79-F1
#
_entry.id   AF-A0A1B6AC79-F1
#
_cell.length_a   1.000
_cell.length_b   1.000
_cell.length_c   1.000
_cell.angle_alpha   90.00
_cell.angle_beta   90.00
_cell.angle_gamma   90.00
#
_symmetry.space_group_name_H-M   'P 1'
#
loop_
_entity.id
_entity.type
_entity.pdbx_description
1 polymer ?
#
loop_
_entity_poly.entity_id
_entity_poly.type
_entity_poly.pdbx_seq_one_letter_code
_entity_poly.pdbx_strand_id
1 'polypeptide(L)' 'MTVDQAAWLKLNNDESEPLRNRAVRDSAPLGDAFHLVVAAAALEKGLYSSVDEATHSPPPAFRRAAARG' A
#
# COMPACT_ATOMS: atom_id res chain seq x y z
N MET A 1 -20.13 -37.46 9.65
CA MET A 1 -19.77 -36.08 9.24
C MET A 1 -20.65 -35.72 8.06
N THR A 2 -21.46 -34.68 8.16
CA THR A 2 -22.37 -34.26 7.07
C THR A 2 -21.59 -33.57 5.96
N VAL A 3 -22.19 -33.46 4.76
CA VAL A 3 -21.58 -32.71 3.65
C VAL A 3 -21.36 -31.24 4.04
N ASP A 4 -22.31 -30.65 4.75
CA ASP A 4 -22.19 -29.28 5.26
C ASP A 4 -21.04 -29.13 6.26
N GLN A 5 -20.88 -30.10 7.18
CA GLN A 5 -19.78 -30.10 8.14
C GLN A 5 -18.42 -30.20 7.43
N ALA A 6 -18.32 -31.00 6.37
CA ALA A 6 -17.12 -31.11 5.55
C ALA A 6 -16.81 -29.83 4.77
N ALA A 7 -17.83 -29.20 4.18
CA ALA A 7 -17.69 -27.93 3.48
C ALA A 7 -17.25 -26.80 4.44
N TRP A 8 -17.85 -26.73 5.63
CA TRP A 8 -17.49 -25.75 6.64
C TRP A 8 -16.05 -25.93 7.12
N LEU A 9 -15.63 -27.15 7.44
CA LEU A 9 -14.25 -27.43 7.87
C LEU A 9 -13.23 -27.10 6.77
N LYS A 10 -13.56 -27.41 5.51
CA LYS A 10 -12.71 -27.06 4.37
C LYS A 10 -12.49 -25.55 4.27
N LEU A 11 -13.56 -24.76 4.30
CA LEU A 11 -13.47 -23.29 4.15
C LEU A 11 -12.76 -22.60 5.33
N ASN A 12 -12.86 -23.14 6.54
CA ASN A 12 -12.19 -22.58 7.72
C ASN A 12 -10.70 -22.94 7.80
N ASN A 13 -10.29 -24.08 7.24
CA ASN A 13 -8.91 -24.55 7.28
C ASN A 13 -8.12 -24.23 5.99
N ASP A 14 -8.74 -23.55 5.02
CA ASP A 14 -8.10 -23.15 3.77
C ASP A 14 -7.15 -21.97 4.02
N GLU A 15 -5.87 -22.14 3.67
CA GLU A 15 -4.81 -21.12 3.86
C GLU A 15 -5.08 -19.80 3.14
N SER A 16 -5.91 -19.79 2.10
CA SER A 16 -6.32 -18.57 1.39
C SER A 16 -7.34 -17.72 2.16
N GLU A 17 -7.85 -18.24 3.28
CA GLU A 17 -8.84 -17.64 4.17
C GLU A 17 -10.07 -17.08 3.42
N PRO A 18 -10.80 -17.92 2.66
CA PRO A 18 -11.84 -17.45 1.72
C PRO A 18 -13.05 -16.81 2.42
N LEU A 19 -13.30 -17.12 3.70
CA LEU A 19 -14.39 -16.55 4.48
C LEU A 19 -14.03 -15.20 5.13
N ARG A 20 -12.78 -14.74 4.97
CA ARG A 20 -12.29 -13.53 5.61
C ARG A 20 -12.57 -12.31 4.72
N ASN A 21 -13.40 -11.39 5.23
CA ASN A 21 -13.63 -10.11 4.55
C ASN A 21 -12.42 -9.17 4.76
N ARG A 22 -11.41 -9.34 3.91
CA ARG A 22 -10.14 -8.58 3.98
C ARG A 22 -10.34 -7.09 3.74
N ALA A 23 -11.29 -6.71 2.87
CA ALA A 23 -11.52 -5.31 2.51
C ALA A 23 -11.86 -4.41 3.71
N VAL A 24 -12.52 -4.96 4.74
CA VAL A 24 -12.94 -4.20 5.93
C VAL A 24 -12.18 -4.59 7.21
N ARG A 25 -11.58 -5.79 7.26
CA ARG A 25 -10.89 -6.30 8.45
C ARG A 25 -9.38 -6.16 8.39
N ASP A 26 -8.81 -5.88 7.22
CA ASP A 26 -7.36 -5.86 7.04
C ASP A 26 -6.88 -4.46 6.75
N SER A 27 -5.85 -4.06 7.48
CA SER A 27 -5.02 -2.92 7.10
C SER A 27 -3.95 -3.40 6.14
N ALA A 28 -4.17 -3.23 4.84
CA ALA A 28 -3.13 -3.43 3.84
C ALA A 28 -2.24 -2.18 3.76
N PRO A 29 -0.91 -2.33 3.57
CA PRO A 29 -0.06 -1.20 3.25
C PRO A 29 -0.53 -0.56 1.93
N LEU A 30 -0.76 0.75 1.95
CA LEU A 30 -1.31 1.49 0.81
C LEU A 30 -0.30 1.68 -0.34
N GLY A 31 0.98 1.39 -0.12
CA GLY A 31 2.05 1.55 -1.10
C GLY A 31 2.07 2.95 -1.72
N ASP A 32 2.29 3.03 -3.04
CA ASP A 32 2.38 4.29 -3.78
C ASP A 32 1.07 5.11 -3.77
N ALA A 33 -0.07 4.49 -3.49
CA ALA A 33 -1.33 5.24 -3.36
C ALA A 33 -1.30 6.24 -2.19
N PHE A 34 -0.48 5.98 -1.16
CA PHE A 34 -0.29 6.91 -0.05
C PHE A 34 0.38 8.22 -0.48
N HIS A 35 1.10 8.25 -1.62
CA HIS A 35 1.71 9.48 -2.12
C HIS A 35 0.68 10.58 -2.43
N LEU A 36 -0.57 10.22 -2.76
CA LEU A 36 -1.63 11.21 -2.97
C LEU A 36 -1.96 11.98 -1.67
N VAL A 37 -1.95 11.29 -0.53
CA VAL A 37 -2.19 11.91 0.79
C VAL A 37 -1.04 12.85 1.14
N VAL A 38 0.20 12.39 0.93
CA VAL A 38 1.41 13.20 1.16
C VAL A 38 1.42 14.44 0.26
N ALA A 39 1.10 14.30 -1.03
CA ALA A 39 1.03 15.39 -1.98
C ALA A 39 -0.07 16.41 -1.61
N ALA A 40 -1.26 15.94 -1.24
CA ALA A 40 -2.35 16.80 -0.80
C ALA A 40 -1.96 17.63 0.44
N ALA A 41 -1.31 16.99 1.43
CA ALA A 41 -0.81 17.70 2.61
C ALA A 41 0.26 18.75 2.27
N ALA A 42 1.16 18.45 1.33
CA ALA A 42 2.18 19.40 0.88
C ALA A 42 1.57 20.63 0.21
N LEU A 43 0.55 20.44 -0.64
CA LEU A 43 -0.20 21.53 -1.26
C LEU A 43 -0.98 22.34 -0.22
N GLU A 44 -1.67 21.67 0.72
CA GLU A 44 -2.42 22.33 1.80
C GLU A 44 -1.50 23.21 2.67
N LYS A 45 -0.27 22.78 2.92
CA LYS A 45 0.73 23.55 3.68
C LYS A 45 1.49 24.57 2.84
N GLY A 46 1.18 24.71 1.54
CA GLY A 46 1.82 25.65 0.64
C GLY A 46 3.31 25.35 0.38
N LEU A 47 3.73 24.09 0.55
CA LEU A 47 5.10 23.67 0.21
C LEU A 47 5.34 23.66 -1.30
N TYR A 48 4.27 23.51 -2.08
CA TYR A 48 4.24 23.62 -3.52
C TYR A 48 2.99 24.41 -3.93
N SER A 49 3.10 25.18 -5.01
CA SER A 49 2.04 26.07 -5.51
C SER A 49 1.09 25.40 -6.52
N SER A 50 1.54 24.31 -7.16
CA SER A 50 0.80 23.54 -8.16
C SER A 50 1.23 22.08 -8.17
N VAL A 51 0.38 21.21 -8.72
CA VAL A 51 0.69 19.80 -9.03
C VAL A 51 1.74 19.67 -10.13
N ASP A 52 1.94 20.70 -10.95
CA ASP A 52 2.94 20.72 -12.03
C ASP A 52 4.33 21.17 -11.54
N GLU A 53 4.43 21.65 -10.29
CA GLU A 53 5.70 22.08 -9.71
C GLU A 53 6.58 20.87 -9.37
N ALA A 54 7.80 20.85 -9.89
CA ALA A 54 8.72 19.74 -9.65
C ALA A 54 9.20 19.68 -8.20
N THR A 55 9.20 18.48 -7.61
CA THR A 55 9.68 18.29 -6.23
C THR A 55 11.21 18.30 -6.14
N HIS A 56 11.75 18.87 -5.07
CA HIS A 56 13.18 18.80 -4.77
C HIS A 56 13.52 17.55 -3.95
N SER A 57 13.53 16.38 -4.60
CA SER A 57 13.86 15.12 -3.95
C SER A 57 15.34 14.77 -4.14
N PRO A 58 16.08 14.40 -3.08
CA PRO A 58 17.45 13.92 -3.23
C PRO A 58 17.47 12.65 -4.09
N PRO A 59 18.55 12.43 -4.87
CA PRO A 59 18.66 11.22 -5.67
C PRO A 59 18.65 9.98 -4.76
N PRO A 60 18.01 8.89 -5.20
CA PRO A 60 17.91 7.69 -4.39
C PRO A 60 19.31 7.11 -4.10
N ALA A 61 19.45 6.44 -2.95
CA ALA A 61 20.76 6.02 -2.42
C ALA A 61 21.58 5.18 -3.42
N PHE A 62 20.93 4.34 -4.23
CA PHE A 62 21.58 3.53 -5.26
C PHE A 62 22.24 4.38 -6.38
N ARG A 63 21.71 5.56 -6.69
CA ARG A 63 22.30 6.49 -7.68
C ARG A 63 23.51 7.26 -7.12
N ARG A 64 23.67 7.36 -5.80
CA ARG A 64 24.85 8.01 -5.17
C ARG A 64 26.11 7.15 -5.21
N ALA A 65 25.96 5.83 -5.32
CA ALA A 65 27.10 4.91 -5.40
C ALA A 65 27.77 4.94 -6.78
N ALA A 66 27.00 5.10 -7.86
CA ALA A 66 27.49 5.10 -9.24
C ALA A 66 28.29 6.37 -9.65
N ALA A 67 28.23 7.45 -8.86
CA ALA A 67 28.94 8.71 -9.14
C ALA A 67 30.33 8.81 -8.46
N ARG A 68 30.81 7.73 -7.81
CA ARG A 68 32.11 7.65 -7.13
C ARG A 68 33.10 6.69 -7.80
N GLY A 69 32.95 6.46 -9.10
CA GLY A 69 33.91 5.72 -9.95
C GLY A 69 34.24 6.53 -11.19
#